data_AF-X8HMR2-F1
#
_entry.id   AF-X8HMR2-F1
#
_cell.length_a   1.000
_cell.length_b   1.000
_cell.length_c   1.000
_cell.angle_alpha   90.00
_cell.angle_beta   90.00
_cell.angle_gamma   90.00
#
_symmetry.space_group_name_H-M   'P 1'
#
loop_
_entity.id
_entity.type
_entity.pdbx_description
1 polymer ?
#
loop_
_entity_poly.entity_id
_entity_poly.type
_entity_poly.pdbx_seq_one_letter_code
_entity_poly.pdbx_strand_id
1 'polypeptide(L)' 'MKYEEQERKIYAKYDDKTIRVYQAYNDVIADEAIKLGTFGEHFSLTRMTWIKPSFLWMMYRCGWAEKENQ' A
#
# COMPACT_ATOMS: atom_id res chain seq x y z
N MET A 1 -1.42 28.56 -26.86
CA MET A 1 -0.78 28.16 -25.60
C MET A 1 -0.65 26.65 -25.59
N LYS A 2 0.56 26.12 -25.43
CA LYS A 2 0.77 24.69 -25.23
C LYS A 2 0.49 24.39 -23.76
N TYR A 3 -0.46 23.51 -23.48
CA TYR A 3 -0.60 22.96 -22.13
C TYR A 3 0.63 22.07 -21.91
N GLU A 4 1.51 22.46 -20.99
CA GLU A 4 2.55 21.55 -20.51
C GLU A 4 1.85 20.33 -19.91
N GLU A 5 2.21 19.14 -20.38
CA GLU A 5 1.64 17.89 -19.92
C GLU A 5 1.95 17.75 -18.42
N GLN A 6 0.91 17.86 -17.60
CA GLN A 6 1.05 17.94 -16.16
C GLN A 6 1.62 16.62 -15.64
N GLU A 7 2.87 16.66 -15.18
CA GLU A 7 3.58 15.50 -14.67
C GLU A 7 2.75 14.79 -13.57
N ARG A 8 2.47 13.50 -13.74
CA ARG A 8 1.71 12.72 -12.75
C ARG A 8 2.62 12.41 -11.55
N LYS A 9 2.52 13.21 -10.50
CA LYS A 9 3.35 13.09 -9.28
C LYS A 9 2.66 12.26 -8.20
N ILE A 10 3.44 11.40 -7.55
CA ILE A 10 3.05 10.68 -6.32
C ILE A 10 3.87 11.26 -5.16
N TYR A 11 3.19 11.70 -4.11
CA TYR A 11 3.85 12.20 -2.90
C TYR A 11 3.89 11.09 -1.85
N ALA A 12 5.09 10.80 -1.33
CA ALA A 12 5.32 9.80 -0.29
C ALA A 12 6.38 10.29 0.70
N LYS A 13 6.44 9.66 1.88
CA LYS A 13 7.57 9.82 2.80
C LYS A 13 8.67 8.84 2.39
N TYR A 14 9.84 9.36 2.05
CA TYR A 14 10.99 8.58 1.62
C TYR A 14 12.30 9.23 2.10
N ASP A 15 13.37 8.45 2.08
CA ASP A 15 14.75 8.88 2.22
C ASP A 15 15.62 8.19 1.17
N ASP A 16 16.95 8.34 1.27
CA ASP A 16 17.90 7.77 0.29
C ASP A 16 17.85 6.24 0.21
N LYS A 17 17.24 5.56 1.19
CA LYS A 17 17.24 4.09 1.30
C LYS A 17 15.85 3.49 1.18
N THR A 18 14.81 4.22 1.55
CA THR A 18 13.47 3.67 1.75
C THR A 18 12.37 4.59 1.27
N ILE A 19 11.27 3.98 0.82
CA ILE A 19 9.99 4.64 0.63
C ILE A 19 8.96 3.96 1.55
N ARG A 20 8.10 4.76 2.18
CA ARG A 20 7.01 4.23 3.00
C ARG A 20 5.72 4.13 2.19
N VAL A 21 5.12 2.94 2.23
CA VAL A 21 3.78 2.67 1.70
C VAL A 21 2.93 2.03 2.78
N TYR A 22 1.62 2.22 2.70
CA TYR A 22 0.65 1.66 3.64
C TYR A 22 -0.23 0.65 2.90
N GLN A 23 -0.43 -0.52 3.48
CA GLN A 23 -1.39 -1.52 2.99
C GLN A 23 -2.13 -2.11 4.19
N ALA A 24 -3.40 -2.45 3.97
CA ALA A 24 -4.20 -3.19 4.94
C ALA A 24 -4.26 -4.65 4.44
N TYR A 25 -3.76 -5.55 5.27
CA TYR A 25 -3.78 -6.99 5.05
C TYR A 25 -4.30 -7.67 6.31
N ASN A 26 -5.04 -8.76 6.10
CA ASN A 26 -5.59 -9.56 7.18
C ASN A 26 -4.50 -10.23 8.02
N ASP A 27 -4.90 -10.67 9.20
CA ASP A 27 -4.01 -11.26 10.19
C ASP A 27 -3.21 -12.44 9.62
N VAL A 28 -3.81 -13.27 8.78
CA VAL A 28 -3.13 -14.42 8.14
C VAL A 28 -1.94 -13.97 7.29
N ILE A 29 -2.12 -12.95 6.44
CA ILE A 29 -1.04 -12.40 5.62
C ILE A 29 0.00 -11.69 6.49
N ALA A 30 -0.44 -10.95 7.51
CA ALA A 30 0.46 -10.20 8.39
C ALA A 30 1.36 -11.13 9.22
N ASP A 31 0.79 -12.13 9.86
CA ASP A 31 1.51 -13.10 10.69
C ASP A 31 2.50 -13.92 9.86
N GLU A 32 2.07 -14.38 8.68
CA GLU A 32 2.94 -15.09 7.74
C GLU A 32 4.13 -14.21 7.31
N ALA A 33 3.87 -12.94 6.97
CA ALA A 33 4.92 -12.02 6.54
C ALA A 33 5.95 -11.71 7.62
N ILE A 34 5.52 -11.56 8.88
CA ILE A 34 6.41 -11.36 10.03
C ILE A 34 7.29 -12.60 10.24
N LYS A 35 6.70 -13.79 10.17
CA LYS A 35 7.42 -15.05 10.38
C LYS A 35 8.46 -15.32 9.30
N LEU A 36 8.14 -15.02 8.04
CA LEU A 36 9.03 -15.28 6.90
C LEU A 36 10.01 -14.13 6.63
N GLY A 37 9.73 -12.92 7.12
CA GLY A 37 10.44 -11.70 6.71
C GLY A 37 10.13 -11.26 5.27
N THR A 38 9.11 -11.86 4.65
CA THR A 38 8.63 -11.58 3.29
C THR A 38 7.21 -12.13 3.14
N PHE A 39 6.47 -11.73 2.11
CA PHE A 39 5.14 -12.27 1.84
C PHE A 39 5.17 -13.75 1.45
N GLY A 40 4.24 -14.55 2.00
CA GLY A 40 4.08 -15.98 1.72
C GLY A 40 2.92 -16.29 0.78
N GLU A 41 2.39 -17.52 0.86
CA GLU A 41 1.41 -18.05 -0.09
C GLU A 41 0.04 -17.38 -0.01
N HIS A 42 -0.32 -16.81 1.14
CA HIS A 42 -1.60 -16.13 1.33
C HIS A 42 -1.63 -14.75 0.67
N PHE A 43 -0.46 -14.22 0.29
CA PHE A 43 -0.34 -12.97 -0.44
C PHE A 43 -0.40 -13.19 -1.96
N SER A 44 -1.35 -12.53 -2.62
CA SER A 44 -1.46 -12.59 -4.08
C SER A 44 -0.49 -11.63 -4.77
N LEU A 45 0.50 -12.18 -5.48
CA LEU A 45 1.43 -11.42 -6.33
C LEU A 45 0.80 -10.87 -7.61
N THR A 46 -0.31 -11.45 -8.07
CA THR A 46 -0.98 -11.07 -9.32
C THR A 46 -2.07 -10.03 -9.13
N ARG A 47 -2.49 -9.78 -7.88
CA ARG A 47 -3.51 -8.78 -7.58
C ARG A 47 -2.96 -7.37 -7.74
N MET A 48 -3.54 -6.61 -8.66
CA MET A 48 -3.26 -5.18 -8.79
C MET A 48 -3.65 -4.45 -7.49
N THR A 49 -2.69 -3.77 -6.87
CA THR A 49 -2.92 -2.95 -5.67
C THR A 49 -2.51 -1.51 -5.92
N TRP A 50 -3.31 -0.58 -5.41
CA TRP A 50 -2.96 0.83 -5.38
C TRP A 50 -1.86 1.06 -4.34
N ILE A 51 -0.80 1.77 -4.73
CA ILE A 51 0.18 2.32 -3.78
C ILE A 51 -0.53 3.37 -2.93
N LYS A 52 -0.48 3.22 -1.60
CA LYS A 52 -1.08 4.19 -0.68
C LYS A 52 0.05 4.87 0.09
N PRO A 53 0.47 6.08 -0.31
CA PRO A 53 1.66 6.70 0.26
C PRO A 53 1.41 7.42 1.59
N SER A 54 0.15 7.55 2.03
CA SER A 54 -0.21 8.11 3.34
C SER A 54 -1.17 7.19 4.10
N PHE A 55 -1.09 7.24 5.43
CA PHE A 55 -1.92 6.44 6.31
C PHE A 55 -3.42 6.76 6.13
N LEU A 56 -3.76 8.05 6.09
CA LEU A 56 -5.15 8.49 5.91
C LEU A 56 -5.71 8.13 4.52
N TRP A 57 -4.88 8.19 3.48
CA TRP A 57 -5.30 7.72 2.15
C TRP A 57 -5.56 6.21 2.16
N MET A 58 -4.74 5.44 2.88
CA MET A 58 -4.98 4.02 3.06
C MET A 58 -6.32 3.78 3.75
N MET A 59 -6.56 4.44 4.88
CA MET A 59 -7.80 4.29 5.63
C MET A 59 -9.02 4.56 4.75
N TYR A 60 -9.04 5.73 4.10
CA TYR A 60 -10.14 6.15 3.21
C TYR A 60 -10.36 5.17 2.05
N ARG A 61 -9.28 4.71 1.39
CA ARG A 61 -9.43 3.92 0.16
C ARG A 61 -9.78 2.47 0.37
N CYS A 62 -9.28 1.84 1.42
CA CYS A 62 -9.63 0.45 1.67
C CYS A 62 -10.87 0.29 2.56
N GLY A 63 -11.34 1.36 3.23
CA GLY A 63 -12.40 1.24 4.23
C GLY A 63 -11.87 0.61 5.51
N TRP A 64 -10.66 1.03 5.92
CA TRP A 64 -10.03 0.54 7.14
C TRP A 64 -10.91 0.88 8.35
N ALA A 65 -10.99 -0.04 9.31
CA ALA A 65 -11.90 -0.02 10.46
C ALA A 65 -13.40 -0.14 10.16
N GLU A 66 -13.80 -0.23 8.88
CA GLU A 66 -15.21 -0.38 8.48
C GLU A 66 -15.51 -1.74 7.83
N LYS A 67 -14.54 -2.34 7.13
CA LYS A 67 -14.71 -3.63 6.45
C LYS A 67 -14.17 -4.80 7.28
N GLU A 68 -14.87 -5.92 7.22
CA GLU A 68 -14.38 -7.19 7.76
C GLU A 68 -13.19 -7.71 6.94
N ASN A 69 -12.29 -8.45 7.59
CA ASN A 69 -11.13 -9.13 7.00
C ASN A 69 -10.23 -8.20 6.15
N GLN A 70 -9.92 -7.01 6.67
CA GLN A 70 -8.91 -6.12 6.08
C GLN A 70 -7.51 -6.64 6.32
#